data_AF-A0A183PIS6-F1
#
_entry.id   AF-A0A183PIS6-F1
#
_cell.length_a   1.000
_cell.length_b   1.000
_cell.length_c   1.000
_cell.angle_alpha   90.00
_cell.angle_beta   90.00
_cell.angle_gamma   90.00
#
_symmetry.space_group_name_H-M   'P 1'
#
loop_
_entity.id
_entity.type
_entity.pdbx_description
1 polymer ?
#
loop_
_entity_poly.entity_id
_entity_poly.type
_entity_poly.pdbx_seq_one_letter_code
_entity_poly.pdbx_strand_id
1 'polypeptide(L)'
;NPTPVHTPIRSAIPILRLPEYVATLKRDSGIGISEEYESIETPNDLTWKHANMEENRPKNRYANIIAYDQSRVVLNEISRIPGSDYINANFIDGYQKKSAYIATQGPLPGTFYDFWRMVWEQNSRVIVMMTHLEERARIKCDQYWPNRGKEVFTLQQQQQCQQQEYNSKVNYDINYTTVPTYTVIIKSTQEFAYYTLRTFILQRNYETNLLETDSAAFNQHQSINDSNMNIEQREIKQFQFTAWPDYGTPDYPQPLLLFIRRVSQVRSQLMHHLQQERLINDEKVNSRELKSSQSSDIHNSMNLNLSDEIGPLIVHCSAGVGRTGAFIVIDSQLERLKHENSVDIFGAVCRMRAQRNFMVQTEEQYAFLYDVFIEAAEVHGTEVTAHGLYNHVVKLRQPVPTCILAGYNLLPNGLQDNNHLTSSIKISSLELEFKLQIS
;
A
#
# COMPACT_ATOMS: atom_id res chain seq x y z
N ASN A 1 2.20 5.76 -48.13
CA ASN A 1 1.79 5.09 -46.87
C ASN A 1 3.02 4.86 -46.02
N PRO A 2 3.17 5.53 -44.87
CA PRO A 2 4.18 5.10 -43.92
C PRO A 2 3.81 3.69 -43.46
N THR A 3 4.79 2.80 -43.50
CA THR A 3 4.74 1.46 -42.93
C THR A 3 4.27 1.53 -41.48
N PRO A 4 3.39 0.62 -41.02
CA PRO A 4 3.06 0.55 -39.61
C PRO A 4 4.35 0.25 -38.86
N VAL A 5 4.77 1.21 -38.04
CA VAL A 5 5.80 0.98 -37.03
C VAL A 5 5.28 -0.19 -36.20
N HIS A 6 5.99 -1.32 -36.25
CA HIS A 6 5.71 -2.46 -35.39
C HIS A 6 5.67 -1.94 -33.96
N THR A 7 4.49 -1.77 -33.38
CA THR A 7 4.36 -1.56 -31.94
C THR A 7 4.96 -2.81 -31.31
N PRO A 8 6.07 -2.72 -30.58
CA PRO A 8 6.64 -3.90 -29.95
C PRO A 8 5.56 -4.46 -29.02
N ILE A 9 5.22 -5.73 -29.16
CA ILE A 9 4.45 -6.43 -28.13
C ILE A 9 5.37 -6.46 -26.91
N ARG A 10 5.20 -5.49 -26.01
CA ARG A 10 6.01 -5.36 -24.80
C ARG A 10 5.52 -6.40 -23.81
N SER A 11 6.16 -7.56 -23.84
CA SER A 11 5.94 -8.65 -22.88
C SER A 11 6.72 -8.40 -21.59
N ALA A 12 6.38 -9.14 -20.54
CA ALA A 12 7.18 -9.17 -19.33
C ALA A 12 8.66 -9.52 -19.62
N ILE A 13 9.55 -8.89 -18.86
CA ILE A 13 11.00 -9.00 -19.00
C ILE A 13 11.48 -10.03 -17.98
N PRO A 14 12.09 -11.15 -18.40
CA PRO A 14 12.72 -12.09 -17.50
C PRO A 14 13.84 -11.40 -16.70
N ILE A 15 13.96 -11.71 -15.41
CA ILE A 15 14.89 -11.02 -14.51
C ILE A 15 16.35 -11.10 -15.00
N LEU A 16 16.75 -12.22 -15.59
CA LEU A 16 18.09 -12.44 -16.16
C LEU A 16 18.42 -11.49 -17.33
N ARG A 17 17.40 -11.02 -18.05
CA ARG A 17 17.57 -10.09 -19.19
C ARG A 17 17.35 -8.64 -18.81
N LEU A 18 16.92 -8.38 -17.58
CA LEU A 18 16.60 -7.02 -17.13
C LEU A 18 17.83 -6.09 -17.21
N PRO A 19 19.05 -6.48 -16.79
CA PRO A 19 20.23 -5.60 -16.91
C PRO A 19 20.55 -5.19 -18.34
N GLU A 20 20.52 -6.13 -19.28
CA GLU A 20 20.77 -5.87 -20.70
C GLU A 20 19.68 -4.99 -21.32
N TYR A 21 18.42 -5.24 -20.96
CA TYR A 21 17.27 -4.46 -21.39
C TYR A 21 17.37 -3.00 -20.91
N VAL A 22 17.65 -2.79 -19.61
CA VAL A 22 17.80 -1.45 -19.02
C VAL A 22 18.99 -0.70 -19.60
N ALA A 23 20.12 -1.39 -19.81
CA ALA A 23 21.29 -0.79 -20.47
C ALA A 23 20.97 -0.30 -21.89
N THR A 24 20.11 -1.03 -22.60
CA THR A 24 19.63 -0.63 -23.94
C THR A 24 18.73 0.60 -23.87
N LEU A 25 17.79 0.62 -22.93
CA LEU A 25 16.89 1.77 -22.74
C LEU A 25 17.65 3.04 -22.32
N LYS A 26 18.69 2.91 -21.49
CA LYS A 26 19.52 4.01 -21.01
C LYS A 26 20.57 4.51 -22.02
N ARG A 27 20.73 3.85 -23.17
CA ARG A 27 21.64 4.30 -24.23
C ARG A 27 21.19 5.65 -24.80
N ASP A 28 22.12 6.36 -25.46
CA ASP A 28 21.82 7.59 -26.19
C ASP A 28 21.15 8.67 -25.32
N SER A 29 21.59 8.78 -24.06
CA SER A 29 21.02 9.69 -23.04
C SER A 29 19.60 9.32 -22.58
N GLY A 30 19.20 8.05 -22.71
CA GLY A 30 17.93 7.56 -22.17
C GLY A 30 16.73 7.65 -23.12
N ILE A 31 16.95 7.89 -24.42
CA ILE A 31 15.88 8.03 -25.43
C ILE A 31 14.90 6.85 -25.38
N GLY A 32 15.39 5.62 -25.17
CA GLY A 32 14.52 4.45 -25.08
C GLY A 32 13.56 4.49 -23.90
N ILE A 33 13.98 5.04 -22.75
CA ILE A 33 13.10 5.28 -21.60
C ILE A 33 12.05 6.33 -21.95
N SER A 34 12.46 7.44 -22.57
CA SER A 34 11.55 8.53 -22.94
C SER A 34 10.48 8.04 -23.92
N GLU A 35 10.87 7.35 -24.99
CA GLU A 35 9.95 6.77 -25.98
C GLU A 35 9.00 5.74 -25.35
N GLU A 36 9.51 4.91 -24.42
CA GLU A 36 8.68 3.94 -23.72
C GLU A 36 7.65 4.61 -22.81
N TYR A 37 8.06 5.64 -22.06
CA TYR A 37 7.21 6.38 -21.14
C TYR A 37 6.13 7.20 -21.88
N GLU A 38 6.51 7.86 -22.98
CA GLU A 38 5.61 8.66 -23.81
C GLU A 38 4.56 7.80 -24.52
N SER A 39 4.87 6.54 -24.83
CA SER A 39 3.93 5.63 -25.47
C SER A 39 2.90 5.01 -24.50
N ILE A 40 2.90 5.38 -23.23
CA ILE A 40 1.91 4.88 -22.24
C ILE A 40 0.57 5.58 -22.49
N GLU A 41 -0.30 4.92 -23.24
CA GLU A 41 -1.63 5.40 -23.55
C GLU A 41 -2.59 5.28 -22.35
N THR A 42 -3.52 6.23 -22.26
CA THR A 42 -4.65 6.17 -21.33
C THR A 42 -5.91 5.85 -22.12
N PRO A 43 -6.79 4.94 -21.66
CA PRO A 43 -8.03 4.63 -22.36
C PRO A 43 -8.90 5.87 -22.58
N ASN A 44 -9.48 6.01 -23.77
CA ASN A 44 -10.26 7.18 -24.18
C ASN A 44 -11.66 7.28 -23.52
N ASP A 45 -12.19 6.18 -22.99
CA ASP A 45 -13.59 6.08 -22.51
C ASP A 45 -13.75 6.35 -21.01
N LEU A 46 -12.70 6.84 -20.34
CA LEU A 46 -12.73 7.13 -18.90
C LEU A 46 -13.47 8.44 -18.63
N THR A 47 -14.24 8.48 -17.53
CA THR A 47 -15.02 9.67 -17.15
C THR A 47 -14.68 10.11 -15.73
N TRP A 48 -14.96 11.36 -15.38
CA TRP A 48 -14.67 11.94 -14.07
C TRP A 48 -15.75 12.92 -13.63
N LYS A 49 -17.01 12.55 -13.89
CA LYS A 49 -18.18 13.39 -13.65
C LYS A 49 -18.32 13.74 -12.18
N HIS A 50 -18.12 12.77 -11.27
CA HIS A 50 -18.25 13.00 -9.83
C HIS A 50 -17.19 13.96 -9.31
N ALA A 51 -15.95 13.86 -9.81
CA ALA A 51 -14.87 14.75 -9.42
C ALA A 51 -15.12 16.22 -9.81
N ASN A 52 -15.95 16.45 -10.83
CA ASN A 52 -16.28 17.78 -11.35
C ASN A 52 -17.60 18.36 -10.83
N MET A 53 -18.37 17.62 -10.03
CA MET A 53 -19.57 18.16 -9.37
C MET A 53 -19.18 19.35 -8.49
N GLU A 54 -20.05 20.37 -8.44
CA GLU A 54 -19.77 21.64 -7.76
C GLU A 54 -19.37 21.42 -6.29
N GLU A 55 -20.06 20.50 -5.63
CA GLU A 55 -19.86 20.12 -4.23
C GLU A 55 -18.57 19.31 -3.98
N ASN A 56 -18.04 18.67 -5.02
CA ASN A 56 -16.86 17.80 -4.94
C ASN A 56 -15.57 18.50 -5.37
N ARG A 57 -15.65 19.55 -6.19
CA ARG A 57 -14.46 20.30 -6.63
C ARG A 57 -13.56 20.78 -5.48
N PRO A 58 -14.09 21.31 -4.35
CA PRO A 58 -13.27 21.70 -3.20
C PRO A 58 -12.55 20.52 -2.52
N LYS A 59 -13.02 19.28 -2.73
CA LYS A 59 -12.41 18.07 -2.15
C LYS A 59 -11.17 17.61 -2.91
N ASN A 60 -10.85 18.24 -4.04
CA ASN A 60 -9.68 17.91 -4.87
C ASN A 60 -8.52 18.86 -4.54
N ARG A 61 -7.39 18.31 -4.06
CA ARG A 61 -6.18 19.11 -3.79
C ARG A 61 -5.62 19.76 -5.07
N TYR A 62 -5.76 19.07 -6.20
CA TYR A 62 -5.34 19.55 -7.52
C TYR A 62 -6.48 19.36 -8.52
N ALA A 63 -6.92 20.44 -9.16
CA ALA A 63 -8.04 20.41 -10.09
C ALA A 63 -7.82 19.50 -11.32
N ASN A 64 -6.56 19.28 -11.71
CA ASN A 64 -6.18 18.40 -12.82
C ASN A 64 -5.91 16.95 -12.41
N ILE A 65 -5.96 16.62 -11.11
CA ILE A 65 -5.76 15.25 -10.61
C ILE A 65 -7.10 14.76 -10.06
N ILE A 66 -7.84 14.02 -10.89
CA ILE A 66 -9.21 13.62 -10.61
C ILE A 66 -9.33 12.11 -10.46
N ALA A 67 -10.36 11.68 -9.75
CA ALA A 67 -10.71 10.27 -9.68
C ALA A 67 -11.61 9.88 -10.86
N TYR A 68 -11.19 8.86 -11.63
CA TYR A 68 -12.05 8.28 -12.66
C TYR A 68 -13.28 7.61 -12.03
N ASP A 69 -14.45 7.79 -12.65
CA ASP A 69 -15.73 7.29 -12.12
C ASP A 69 -15.77 5.76 -12.03
N GLN A 70 -15.12 5.08 -12.99
CA GLN A 70 -15.14 3.63 -13.15
C GLN A 70 -14.44 2.88 -12.01
N SER A 71 -13.49 3.54 -11.34
CA SER A 71 -12.61 2.93 -10.35
C SER A 71 -12.54 3.73 -9.05
N ARG A 72 -13.32 4.82 -8.92
CA ARG A 72 -13.30 5.65 -7.71
C ARG A 72 -13.72 4.85 -6.49
N VAL A 73 -13.18 5.20 -5.34
CA VAL A 73 -13.74 4.74 -4.07
C VAL A 73 -15.04 5.48 -3.83
N VAL A 74 -16.12 4.73 -3.63
CA VAL A 74 -17.45 5.26 -3.33
C VAL A 74 -17.69 5.09 -1.83
N LEU A 75 -17.88 6.20 -1.11
CA LEU A 75 -18.24 6.17 0.31
C LEU A 75 -19.76 5.97 0.46
N ASN A 76 -20.19 5.45 1.60
CA ASN A 76 -21.62 5.36 1.87
C ASN A 76 -22.24 6.76 1.88
N GLU A 77 -23.32 6.94 1.12
CA GLU A 77 -24.05 8.20 1.05
C GLU A 77 -24.60 8.60 2.42
N ILE A 78 -24.35 9.85 2.81
CA ILE A 78 -24.97 10.45 3.98
C ILE A 78 -26.21 11.19 3.51
N SER A 79 -27.37 10.79 4.04
CA SER A 79 -28.66 11.36 3.65
C SER A 79 -28.65 12.89 3.74
N ARG A 80 -29.20 13.54 2.70
CA ARG A 80 -29.31 15.00 2.56
C ARG A 80 -27.98 15.76 2.40
N ILE A 81 -26.86 15.06 2.16
CA ILE A 81 -25.56 15.68 1.90
C ILE A 81 -25.09 15.28 0.49
N PRO A 82 -25.33 16.13 -0.52
CA PRO A 82 -24.80 15.93 -1.86
C PRO A 82 -23.28 15.76 -1.87
N GLY A 83 -22.78 14.85 -2.70
CA GLY A 83 -21.35 14.56 -2.82
C GLY A 83 -20.72 13.88 -1.60
N SER A 84 -21.52 13.42 -0.62
CA SER A 84 -21.01 12.70 0.55
C SER A 84 -20.49 11.29 0.22
N ASP A 85 -20.72 10.78 -0.98
CA ASP A 85 -20.15 9.53 -1.48
C ASP A 85 -18.75 9.71 -2.11
N TYR A 86 -18.31 10.97 -2.29
CA TYR A 86 -17.11 11.29 -3.02
C TYR A 86 -15.89 11.49 -2.12
N ILE A 87 -14.80 10.84 -2.54
CA ILE A 87 -13.42 11.11 -2.11
C ILE A 87 -12.51 10.98 -3.34
N ASN A 88 -11.46 11.81 -3.42
CA ASN A 88 -10.48 11.69 -4.51
C ASN A 88 -9.53 10.49 -4.26
N ALA A 89 -10.02 9.32 -4.62
CA ALA A 89 -9.32 8.05 -4.48
C ALA A 89 -9.80 7.05 -5.54
N ASN A 90 -8.93 6.17 -6.00
CA ASN A 90 -9.27 5.08 -6.91
C ASN A 90 -8.71 3.75 -6.40
N PHE A 91 -9.44 2.66 -6.62
CA PHE A 91 -8.90 1.32 -6.50
C PHE A 91 -7.88 1.07 -7.59
N ILE A 92 -6.76 0.45 -7.22
CA ILE A 92 -5.69 0.05 -8.13
C ILE A 92 -5.44 -1.45 -7.96
N ASP A 93 -5.28 -2.14 -9.08
CA ASP A 93 -5.00 -3.56 -9.10
C ASP A 93 -3.53 -3.83 -8.78
N GLY A 94 -3.28 -4.90 -8.04
CA GLY A 94 -1.96 -5.47 -7.85
C GLY A 94 -1.74 -6.68 -8.76
N TYR A 95 -0.61 -7.33 -8.58
CA TYR A 95 -0.33 -8.59 -9.26
C TYR A 95 -1.31 -9.67 -8.78
N GLN A 96 -2.12 -10.19 -9.72
CA GLN A 96 -3.16 -11.21 -9.47
C GLN A 96 -4.16 -10.85 -8.37
N LYS A 97 -4.29 -9.57 -8.00
CA LYS A 97 -5.22 -9.10 -6.96
C LYS A 97 -5.91 -7.82 -7.40
N LYS A 98 -7.21 -7.92 -7.72
CA LYS A 98 -8.04 -6.75 -8.00
C LYS A 98 -8.20 -5.89 -6.76
N SER A 99 -8.25 -4.57 -6.95
CA SER A 99 -8.45 -3.61 -5.84
C SER A 99 -7.50 -3.86 -4.67
N ALA A 100 -6.26 -4.23 -4.95
CA ALA A 100 -5.25 -4.50 -3.91
C ALA A 100 -4.87 -3.23 -3.14
N TYR A 101 -4.96 -2.08 -3.80
CA TYR A 101 -4.60 -0.77 -3.27
C TYR A 101 -5.73 0.24 -3.46
N ILE A 102 -5.67 1.29 -2.65
CA ILE A 102 -6.36 2.56 -2.91
C ILE A 102 -5.27 3.62 -3.11
N ALA A 103 -5.22 4.21 -4.31
CA ALA A 103 -4.40 5.40 -4.56
C ALA A 103 -5.24 6.65 -4.32
N THR A 104 -4.81 7.51 -3.38
CA THR A 104 -5.55 8.72 -2.99
C THR A 104 -4.63 9.91 -2.80
N GLN A 105 -5.20 11.12 -2.88
CA GLN A 105 -4.48 12.35 -2.58
C GLN A 105 -4.09 12.45 -1.09
N GLY A 106 -3.14 13.33 -0.76
CA GLY A 106 -2.93 13.77 0.60
C GLY A 106 -4.19 14.49 1.12
N PRO A 107 -4.83 14.03 2.20
CA PRO A 107 -6.10 14.60 2.68
C PRO A 107 -6.00 16.10 2.95
N LEU A 108 -7.04 16.85 2.61
CA LEU A 108 -7.21 18.27 2.93
C LEU A 108 -7.92 18.40 4.29
N PRO A 109 -7.82 19.56 4.98
CA PRO A 109 -8.58 19.81 6.20
C PRO A 109 -10.09 19.55 6.04
N GLY A 110 -10.66 20.00 4.92
CA GLY A 110 -12.05 19.75 4.55
C GLY A 110 -12.36 18.32 4.07
N THR A 111 -11.42 17.36 4.15
CA THR A 111 -11.63 15.96 3.76
C THR A 111 -11.04 14.96 4.76
N PHE A 112 -10.63 15.37 5.97
CA PHE A 112 -10.09 14.45 6.98
C PHE A 112 -11.13 13.42 7.44
N TYR A 113 -12.37 13.88 7.65
CA TYR A 113 -13.49 12.99 7.99
C TYR A 113 -13.74 11.97 6.88
N ASP A 114 -13.81 12.42 5.62
CA ASP A 114 -13.96 11.54 4.45
C ASP A 114 -12.82 10.50 4.35
N PHE A 115 -11.58 10.90 4.64
CA PHE A 115 -10.43 10.00 4.61
C PHE A 115 -10.52 8.90 5.68
N TRP A 116 -10.79 9.23 6.94
CA TRP A 116 -10.92 8.22 7.99
C TRP A 116 -12.17 7.35 7.83
N ARG A 117 -13.25 7.91 7.29
CA ARG A 117 -14.42 7.15 6.85
C ARG A 117 -14.05 6.14 5.77
N MET A 118 -13.27 6.53 4.77
CA MET A 118 -12.76 5.61 3.74
C MET A 118 -11.92 4.48 4.36
N VAL A 119 -10.97 4.80 5.24
CA VAL A 119 -10.13 3.79 5.94
C VAL A 119 -11.01 2.77 6.65
N TRP A 120 -12.07 3.24 7.31
CA TRP A 120 -13.02 2.39 8.00
C TRP A 120 -13.88 1.54 7.05
N GLU A 121 -14.58 2.17 6.11
CA GLU A 121 -15.52 1.47 5.21
C GLU A 121 -14.83 0.42 4.36
N GLN A 122 -13.58 0.68 3.98
CA GLN A 122 -12.77 -0.25 3.18
C GLN A 122 -12.06 -1.31 4.02
N ASN A 123 -12.20 -1.30 5.36
CA ASN A 123 -11.47 -2.19 6.28
C ASN A 123 -9.94 -2.16 6.04
N SER A 124 -9.41 -1.01 5.61
CA SER A 124 -7.97 -0.84 5.38
C SER A 124 -7.25 -0.75 6.71
N ARG A 125 -6.28 -1.64 6.95
CA ARG A 125 -5.49 -1.67 8.19
C ARG A 125 -4.11 -1.00 8.07
N VAL A 126 -3.69 -0.69 6.85
CA VAL A 126 -2.36 -0.13 6.58
C VAL A 126 -2.49 1.05 5.63
N ILE A 127 -1.80 2.14 5.98
CA ILE A 127 -1.69 3.38 5.21
C ILE A 127 -0.21 3.60 4.88
N VAL A 128 0.10 3.94 3.65
CA VAL A 128 1.44 4.29 3.17
C VAL A 128 1.41 5.74 2.70
N MET A 129 2.21 6.58 3.35
CA MET A 129 2.38 8.00 3.07
C MET A 129 3.76 8.22 2.45
N MET A 130 3.80 8.58 1.16
CA MET A 130 5.01 8.74 0.36
C MET A 130 5.47 10.21 0.27
N THR A 131 5.29 11.00 1.31
CA THR A 131 5.60 12.44 1.30
C THR A 131 5.87 12.98 2.69
N HIS A 132 6.63 14.08 2.76
CA HIS A 132 6.59 14.97 3.92
C HIS A 132 5.30 15.80 3.90
N LEU A 133 4.95 16.37 5.05
CA LEU A 133 3.83 17.33 5.15
C LEU A 133 4.13 18.59 4.32
N GLU A 134 5.38 19.04 4.37
CA GLU A 134 5.87 20.22 3.69
C GLU A 134 7.21 19.92 3.01
N GLU A 135 7.37 20.41 1.78
CA GLU A 135 8.61 20.30 1.01
C GLU A 135 8.91 21.70 0.44
N ARG A 136 10.08 22.26 0.77
CA ARG A 136 10.49 23.63 0.36
C ARG A 136 9.43 24.70 0.60
N ALA A 137 8.88 24.79 1.81
CA ALA A 137 7.83 25.75 2.16
C ALA A 137 6.49 25.55 1.42
N ARG A 138 6.30 24.42 0.75
CA ARG A 138 5.02 24.07 0.09
C ARG A 138 4.38 22.90 0.81
N ILE A 139 3.17 23.10 1.28
CA ILE A 139 2.35 22.03 1.86
C ILE A 139 2.07 20.99 0.78
N LYS A 140 2.49 19.76 1.03
CA LYS A 140 2.26 18.59 0.18
C LYS A 140 1.12 17.74 0.70
N CYS A 141 0.98 17.65 2.02
CA CYS A 141 -0.09 16.94 2.71
C CYS A 141 -0.35 17.62 4.04
N ASP A 142 -1.61 17.78 4.40
CA ASP A 142 -1.98 18.26 5.72
C ASP A 142 -1.95 17.09 6.72
N GLN A 143 -1.71 17.40 7.98
CA GLN A 143 -1.62 16.38 9.02
C GLN A 143 -3.03 15.91 9.42
N TYR A 144 -3.41 14.71 8.96
CA TYR A 144 -4.73 14.11 9.22
C TYR A 144 -4.77 13.22 10.48
N TRP A 145 -3.80 13.36 11.39
CA TRP A 145 -3.67 12.53 12.59
C TRP A 145 -3.27 13.36 13.82
N PRO A 146 -3.62 12.90 15.04
CA PRO A 146 -3.24 13.61 16.26
C PRO A 146 -1.74 13.51 16.55
N ASN A 147 -1.14 14.60 17.01
CA ASN A 147 0.24 14.60 17.53
C ASN A 147 0.38 13.76 18.80
N ARG A 148 -0.63 13.81 19.68
CA ARG A 148 -0.68 13.08 20.96
C ARG A 148 -2.13 12.78 21.33
N GLY A 149 -2.35 11.70 22.08
CA GLY A 149 -3.67 11.36 22.60
C GLY A 149 -4.64 10.92 21.50
N LYS A 150 -5.80 11.58 21.44
CA LYS A 150 -6.88 11.27 20.50
C LYS A 150 -7.40 12.53 19.82
N GLU A 151 -7.88 12.38 18.61
CA GLU A 151 -8.60 13.40 17.85
C GLU A 151 -9.87 12.79 17.26
N VAL A 152 -10.95 13.57 17.27
CA VAL A 152 -12.26 13.14 16.77
C VAL A 152 -12.54 13.91 15.49
N PHE A 153 -12.68 13.17 14.40
CA PHE A 153 -13.04 13.70 13.09
C PHE A 153 -14.55 13.60 12.91
N THR A 154 -15.17 14.75 12.70
CA THR A 154 -16.63 14.88 12.54
C THR A 154 -16.97 15.51 11.21
N LEU A 155 -18.17 15.19 10.70
CA LEU A 155 -18.72 15.82 9.52
C LEU A 155 -18.91 17.34 9.72
N GLN A 156 -19.26 17.79 10.93
CA GLN A 156 -19.45 19.21 11.23
C GLN A 156 -18.15 20.01 11.08
N GLN A 157 -17.03 19.51 11.60
CA GLN A 157 -15.71 20.14 11.42
C GLN A 157 -15.36 20.23 9.92
N GLN A 158 -15.62 19.17 9.16
CA GLN A 158 -15.40 19.16 7.71
C GLN A 158 -16.19 20.29 7.01
N GLN A 159 -17.48 20.43 7.33
CA GLN A 159 -18.32 21.50 6.75
C GLN A 159 -17.83 22.89 7.14
N GLN A 160 -17.41 23.10 8.40
CA GLN A 160 -16.87 24.38 8.86
C GLN A 160 -15.60 24.78 8.08
N CYS A 161 -14.67 23.85 7.87
CA CYS A 161 -13.47 24.09 7.07
C CYS A 161 -13.83 24.46 5.62
N GLN A 162 -14.74 23.72 5.00
CA GLN A 162 -15.17 23.99 3.62
C GLN A 162 -15.87 25.36 3.48
N GLN A 163 -16.69 25.77 4.45
CA GLN A 163 -17.35 27.07 4.46
C GLN A 163 -16.36 28.23 4.55
N GLN A 164 -15.34 28.11 5.41
CA GLN A 164 -14.31 29.13 5.60
C GLN A 164 -13.43 29.32 4.36
N GLU A 165 -13.09 28.23 3.67
CA GLU A 165 -12.21 28.29 2.49
C GLU A 165 -12.95 28.64 1.19
N TYR A 166 -14.23 28.27 1.05
CA TYR A 166 -14.95 28.34 -0.23
C TYR A 166 -16.23 29.18 -0.25
N ASN A 167 -16.57 29.91 0.83
CA ASN A 167 -17.77 30.76 0.94
C ASN A 167 -19.10 30.01 0.63
N SER A 168 -19.14 28.68 0.81
CA SER A 168 -20.31 27.86 0.54
C SER A 168 -21.39 28.09 1.62
N LYS A 169 -22.50 28.74 1.27
CA LYS A 169 -23.60 29.05 2.21
C LYS A 169 -24.59 27.90 2.42
N VAL A 170 -24.14 26.65 2.42
CA VAL A 170 -25.07 25.51 2.49
C VAL A 170 -25.09 24.95 3.90
N ASN A 171 -26.20 25.18 4.59
CA ASN A 171 -26.51 24.56 5.87
C ASN A 171 -27.61 23.52 5.61
N TYR A 172 -27.23 22.25 5.68
CA TYR A 172 -28.18 21.15 5.49
C TYR A 172 -28.81 20.80 6.84
N ASP A 173 -30.14 20.60 6.87
CA ASP A 173 -30.83 20.04 8.04
C ASP A 173 -30.44 18.55 8.21
N ILE A 174 -29.32 18.33 8.91
CA ILE A 174 -28.70 17.03 9.14
C ILE A 174 -29.07 16.52 10.53
N ASN A 175 -29.53 15.27 10.60
CA ASN A 175 -29.61 14.56 11.87
C ASN A 175 -28.24 13.92 12.18
N TYR A 176 -27.41 14.64 12.94
CA TYR A 176 -26.06 14.20 13.30
C TYR A 176 -26.04 12.91 14.14
N THR A 177 -27.15 12.55 14.78
CA THR A 177 -27.24 11.34 15.61
C THR A 177 -27.02 10.04 14.84
N THR A 178 -27.31 10.03 13.53
CA THR A 178 -27.13 8.87 12.65
C THR A 178 -25.79 8.86 11.91
N VAL A 179 -25.03 9.96 11.98
CA VAL A 179 -23.75 10.10 11.29
C VAL A 179 -22.64 9.61 12.21
N PRO A 180 -21.80 8.66 11.77
CA PRO A 180 -20.70 8.21 12.61
C PRO A 180 -19.65 9.31 12.78
N THR A 181 -18.96 9.30 13.92
CA THR A 181 -17.73 10.05 14.13
C THR A 181 -16.56 9.06 14.20
N TYR A 182 -15.38 9.51 13.77
CA TYR A 182 -14.18 8.69 13.75
C TYR A 182 -13.17 9.23 14.75
N THR A 183 -12.88 8.46 15.79
CA THR A 183 -11.85 8.80 16.77
C THR A 183 -10.56 8.08 16.42
N VAL A 184 -9.50 8.85 16.23
CA VAL A 184 -8.16 8.33 15.96
C VAL A 184 -7.30 8.54 17.19
N ILE A 185 -6.75 7.46 17.72
CA ILE A 185 -5.93 7.47 18.94
C ILE A 185 -4.53 7.02 18.56
N ILE A 186 -3.52 7.87 18.76
CA ILE A 186 -2.13 7.48 18.51
C ILE A 186 -1.62 6.63 19.69
N LYS A 187 -1.16 5.41 19.39
CA LYS A 187 -0.62 4.47 20.39
C LYS A 187 0.89 4.51 20.46
N SER A 188 1.55 4.54 19.32
CA SER A 188 3.01 4.58 19.25
C SER A 188 3.48 5.24 17.98
N THR A 189 4.62 5.92 18.07
CA THR A 189 5.39 6.46 16.94
C THR A 189 6.79 5.87 17.03
N GLN A 190 7.26 5.25 15.95
CA GLN A 190 8.60 4.70 15.83
C GLN A 190 9.29 5.37 14.64
N GLU A 191 10.39 6.05 14.90
CA GLU A 191 11.18 6.74 13.88
C GLU A 191 12.35 5.86 13.46
N PHE A 192 12.44 5.58 12.16
CA PHE A 192 13.54 4.89 11.52
C PHE A 192 14.27 5.86 10.58
N ALA A 193 15.45 5.47 10.10
CA ALA A 193 16.28 6.32 9.25
C ALA A 193 15.54 6.87 8.01
N TYR A 194 14.69 6.05 7.38
CA TYR A 194 14.04 6.38 6.10
C TYR A 194 12.52 6.46 6.18
N TYR A 195 11.92 6.16 7.33
CA TYR A 195 10.48 6.18 7.49
C TYR A 195 10.07 6.30 8.96
N THR A 196 8.84 6.74 9.18
CA THR A 196 8.17 6.72 10.49
C THR A 196 7.02 5.73 10.45
N LEU A 197 6.90 4.88 11.47
CA LEU A 197 5.76 3.98 11.68
C LEU A 197 4.91 4.48 12.84
N ARG A 198 3.65 4.83 12.55
CA ARG A 198 2.63 5.17 13.56
C ARG A 198 1.62 4.04 13.68
N THR A 199 1.28 3.68 14.91
CA THR A 199 0.17 2.77 15.20
C THR A 199 -0.97 3.56 15.82
N PHE A 200 -2.15 3.45 15.24
CA PHE A 200 -3.37 4.10 15.69
C PHE A 200 -4.41 3.06 16.09
N ILE A 201 -5.30 3.45 17.00
CA ILE A 201 -6.61 2.81 17.15
C ILE A 201 -7.64 3.74 16.52
N LEU A 202 -8.37 3.21 15.54
CA LEU A 202 -9.50 3.87 14.91
C LEU A 202 -10.78 3.33 15.51
N GLN A 203 -11.63 4.21 16.02
CA GLN A 203 -12.94 3.88 16.59
C GLN A 203 -14.03 4.56 15.79
N ARG A 204 -15.12 3.83 15.54
CA ARG A 204 -16.36 4.39 14.97
C ARG A 204 -17.38 4.55 16.10
N ASN A 205 -17.83 5.78 16.30
CA ASN A 205 -18.82 6.14 17.33
C ASN A 205 -20.06 6.78 16.70
N TYR A 206 -21.20 6.72 17.38
CA TYR A 206 -22.41 7.48 17.05
C TYR A 206 -22.72 8.44 18.20
N GLU A 207 -23.32 9.60 17.96
CA GLU A 207 -23.58 10.59 19.03
C GLU A 207 -24.48 10.05 20.15
N THR A 208 -25.33 9.05 19.86
CA THR A 208 -26.09 8.32 20.88
C THR A 208 -25.21 7.69 21.96
N ASN A 209 -23.96 7.34 21.62
CA ASN A 209 -23.00 6.72 22.53
C ASN A 209 -22.18 7.76 23.33
N LEU A 210 -22.20 9.04 22.94
CA LEU A 210 -21.42 10.12 23.58
C LEU A 210 -22.23 10.88 24.64
N LEU A 211 -23.56 10.93 24.52
CA LEU A 211 -24.44 11.63 25.46
C LEU A 211 -24.60 10.90 26.81
N GLU A 212 -24.33 9.60 26.89
CA GLU A 212 -24.39 8.85 28.16
C GLU A 212 -23.15 9.06 29.05
N THR A 213 -22.05 9.59 28.52
CA THR A 213 -20.82 9.80 29.31
C THR A 213 -20.74 11.15 30.03
N ASP A 214 -21.55 12.13 29.66
CA ASP A 214 -21.50 13.50 30.23
C ASP A 214 -22.56 13.77 31.32
N SER A 215 -23.35 12.77 31.71
CA SER A 215 -24.29 12.84 32.84
C SER A 215 -23.71 12.25 34.13
N ALA A 216 -22.45 12.56 34.44
CA ALA A 216 -21.85 12.29 35.74
C ALA A 216 -21.88 13.53 36.65
N ALA A 217 -23.09 13.96 37.02
CA ALA A 217 -23.30 14.79 38.21
C ALA A 217 -24.57 14.31 38.94
N PHE A 218 -24.38 13.88 40.20
CA PHE A 218 -25.38 13.52 41.22
C PHE A 218 -26.16 12.19 41.07
N ASN A 219 -25.64 11.09 41.64
CA ASN A 219 -26.05 10.61 42.99
C ASN A 219 -25.47 9.23 43.34
N GLN A 220 -25.44 8.98 44.65
CA GLN A 220 -24.80 7.90 45.40
C GLN A 220 -25.29 6.48 45.06
N HIS A 221 -24.36 5.53 45.23
CA HIS A 221 -24.57 4.09 45.48
C HIS A 221 -25.64 3.37 44.64
N GLN A 222 -25.21 2.77 43.53
CA GLN A 222 -25.64 1.43 43.15
C GLN A 222 -24.60 0.81 42.22
N SER A 223 -24.14 -0.38 42.56
CA SER A 223 -23.34 -1.24 41.69
C SER A 223 -24.19 -1.60 40.48
N ILE A 224 -23.95 -0.94 39.35
CA ILE A 224 -24.61 -1.21 38.08
C ILE A 224 -23.57 -1.80 37.16
N ASN A 225 -23.87 -3.01 36.69
CA ASN A 225 -23.09 -3.84 35.79
C ASN A 225 -22.48 -3.03 34.64
N ASP A 226 -21.20 -3.28 34.36
CA ASP A 226 -20.51 -2.91 33.14
C ASP A 226 -21.29 -3.42 31.92
N SER A 227 -22.20 -2.60 31.40
CA SER A 227 -22.72 -2.76 30.05
C SER A 227 -21.59 -2.40 29.10
N ASN A 228 -20.79 -3.42 28.76
CA ASN A 228 -19.81 -3.41 27.68
C ASN A 228 -20.47 -2.91 26.39
N MET A 229 -20.49 -1.59 26.18
CA MET A 229 -20.63 -1.01 24.84
C MET A 229 -19.33 -1.40 24.12
N ASN A 230 -19.40 -2.49 23.36
CA ASN A 230 -18.28 -2.99 22.58
C ASN A 230 -18.03 -2.01 21.42
N ILE A 231 -17.34 -0.91 21.72
CA ILE A 231 -16.97 0.11 20.73
C ILE A 231 -16.08 -0.59 19.71
N GLU A 232 -16.59 -0.72 18.48
CA GLU A 232 -15.85 -1.33 17.40
C GLU A 232 -14.59 -0.49 17.14
N GLN A 233 -13.43 -1.13 17.28
CA GLN A 233 -12.14 -0.49 17.14
C GLN A 233 -11.20 -1.34 16.28
N ARG A 234 -10.33 -0.66 15.53
CA ARG A 234 -9.40 -1.30 14.60
C ARG A 234 -8.01 -0.71 14.78
N GLU A 235 -7.01 -1.58 14.83
CA GLU A 235 -5.62 -1.14 14.76
C GLU A 235 -5.29 -0.76 13.31
N ILE A 236 -4.73 0.45 13.13
CA ILE A 236 -4.28 0.99 11.85
C ILE A 236 -2.80 1.30 11.94
N LYS A 237 -2.01 0.88 10.95
CA LYS A 237 -0.58 1.20 10.85
C LYS A 237 -0.34 2.18 9.70
N GLN A 238 0.26 3.32 9.99
CA GLN A 238 0.70 4.28 8.97
C GLN A 238 2.21 4.25 8.84
N PHE A 239 2.68 4.00 7.63
CA PHE A 239 4.08 4.06 7.23
C PHE A 239 4.32 5.34 6.43
N GLN A 240 5.09 6.27 6.98
CA GLN A 240 5.48 7.49 6.29
C GLN A 240 6.92 7.38 5.80
N PHE A 241 7.13 7.27 4.50
CA PHE A 241 8.46 7.30 3.90
C PHE A 241 8.98 8.74 3.87
N THR A 242 10.16 8.96 4.46
CA THR A 242 10.75 10.30 4.69
C THR A 242 12.02 10.54 3.86
N ALA A 243 12.51 9.53 3.14
CA ALA A 243 13.75 9.62 2.37
C ALA A 243 13.53 9.88 0.86
N TRP A 244 12.31 10.26 0.44
CA TRP A 244 12.09 10.72 -0.94
C TRP A 244 12.49 12.20 -1.06
N PRO A 245 13.37 12.58 -2.00
CA PRO A 245 13.81 13.96 -2.15
C PRO A 245 12.71 14.91 -2.68
N ASP A 246 12.88 16.21 -2.43
CA ASP A 246 11.95 17.24 -2.92
C ASP A 246 11.89 17.32 -4.46
N TYR A 247 12.98 16.96 -5.14
CA TYR A 247 13.08 16.93 -6.60
C TYR A 247 13.51 15.55 -7.08
N GLY A 248 12.91 15.08 -8.16
CA GLY A 248 13.25 13.81 -8.79
C GLY A 248 12.92 12.58 -7.94
N THR A 249 13.85 11.63 -7.95
CA THR A 249 13.76 10.32 -7.31
C THR A 249 14.92 10.13 -6.34
N PRO A 250 14.84 9.19 -5.38
CA PRO A 250 15.98 8.83 -4.56
C PRO A 250 17.20 8.46 -5.42
N ASP A 251 18.40 8.84 -4.97
CA ASP A 251 19.66 8.49 -5.66
C ASP A 251 19.93 6.98 -5.62
N TYR A 252 19.35 6.30 -4.62
CA TYR A 252 19.58 4.90 -4.31
C TYR A 252 18.25 4.18 -4.08
N PRO A 253 18.01 3.01 -4.72
CA PRO A 253 16.75 2.28 -4.60
C PRO A 253 16.56 1.56 -3.24
N GLN A 254 17.65 1.24 -2.54
CA GLN A 254 17.66 0.38 -1.36
C GLN A 254 16.74 0.87 -0.22
N PRO A 255 16.73 2.16 0.17
CA PRO A 255 15.84 2.65 1.23
C PRO A 255 14.37 2.40 0.93
N LEU A 256 13.95 2.60 -0.33
CA LEU A 256 12.58 2.38 -0.75
C LEU A 256 12.24 0.89 -0.82
N LEU A 257 13.16 0.07 -1.35
CA LEU A 257 12.97 -1.38 -1.43
C LEU A 257 12.79 -2.02 -0.06
N LEU A 258 13.66 -1.65 0.91
CA LEU A 258 13.57 -2.11 2.30
C LEU A 258 12.27 -1.63 2.98
N PHE A 259 11.89 -0.38 2.71
CA PHE A 259 10.62 0.17 3.21
C PHE A 259 9.41 -0.64 2.71
N ILE A 260 9.36 -0.93 1.40
CA ILE A 260 8.26 -1.72 0.80
C ILE A 260 8.22 -3.13 1.41
N ARG A 261 9.35 -3.83 1.47
CA ARG A 261 9.45 -5.15 2.11
C ARG A 261 8.92 -5.14 3.54
N ARG A 262 9.23 -4.08 4.30
CA ARG A 262 8.74 -3.90 5.67
C ARG A 262 7.23 -3.69 5.74
N VAL A 263 6.66 -2.88 4.82
CA VAL A 263 5.21 -2.69 4.72
C VAL A 263 4.52 -4.02 4.42
N SER A 264 5.00 -4.77 3.41
CA SER A 264 4.41 -6.07 3.03
C SER A 264 4.52 -7.08 4.19
N GLN A 265 5.66 -7.15 4.88
CA GLN A 265 5.84 -8.03 6.04
C GLN A 265 4.83 -7.73 7.16
N VAL A 266 4.68 -6.47 7.54
CA VAL A 266 3.76 -6.07 8.62
C VAL A 266 2.30 -6.28 8.20
N ARG A 267 1.97 -6.02 6.93
CA ARG A 267 0.63 -6.31 6.39
C ARG A 267 0.31 -7.81 6.45
N SER A 268 1.25 -8.68 6.09
CA SER A 268 1.08 -10.13 6.21
C SER A 268 0.93 -10.59 7.67
N GLN A 269 1.71 -10.01 8.59
CA GLN A 269 1.59 -10.32 10.03
C GLN A 269 0.22 -9.93 10.59
N LEU A 270 -0.29 -8.73 10.24
CA LEU A 270 -1.62 -8.29 10.63
C LEU A 270 -2.70 -9.24 10.08
N MET A 271 -2.57 -9.67 8.82
CA MET A 271 -3.51 -10.60 8.20
C MET A 271 -3.53 -11.93 8.97
N HIS A 272 -2.37 -12.51 9.23
CA HIS A 272 -2.29 -13.77 10.00
C HIS A 272 -2.83 -13.64 11.42
N HIS A 273 -2.60 -12.51 12.08
CA HIS A 273 -3.12 -12.28 13.42
C HIS A 273 -4.66 -12.24 13.43
N LEU A 274 -5.27 -11.50 12.50
CA LEU A 274 -6.73 -11.41 12.39
C LEU A 274 -7.37 -12.76 12.01
N GLN A 275 -6.70 -13.54 11.13
CA GLN A 275 -7.12 -14.90 10.80
C GLN A 275 -7.15 -15.78 12.04
N GLN A 276 -6.13 -15.72 12.89
CA GLN A 276 -6.07 -16.48 14.13
C GLN A 276 -7.16 -16.04 15.14
N GLU A 277 -7.37 -14.73 15.30
CA GLU A 277 -8.41 -14.21 16.18
C GLU A 277 -9.82 -14.66 15.75
N ARG A 278 -10.07 -14.68 14.44
CA ARG A 278 -11.34 -15.17 13.88
C ARG A 278 -11.55 -16.65 14.17
N LEU A 279 -10.56 -17.51 13.90
CA LEU A 279 -10.66 -18.95 14.18
C LEU A 279 -10.95 -19.23 15.65
N ILE A 280 -10.29 -18.51 16.57
CA ILE A 280 -10.52 -18.63 18.02
C ILE A 280 -11.95 -18.20 18.39
N ASN A 281 -12.47 -17.15 17.76
CA ASN A 281 -13.83 -16.69 18.03
C ASN A 281 -14.89 -17.66 17.49
N ASP A 282 -14.68 -18.24 16.31
CA ASP A 282 -15.56 -19.26 15.73
C ASP A 282 -15.59 -20.54 16.60
N GLU A 283 -14.45 -20.98 17.14
CA GLU A 283 -14.39 -22.08 18.12
C GLU A 283 -15.15 -21.77 19.43
N LYS A 284 -15.06 -20.52 19.91
CA LYS A 284 -15.82 -20.06 21.10
C LYS A 284 -17.33 -20.01 20.85
N VAL A 285 -17.77 -19.67 19.64
CA VAL A 285 -19.20 -19.70 19.27
C VAL A 285 -19.69 -21.15 19.19
N ASN A 286 -18.98 -22.02 18.48
CA ASN A 286 -19.34 -23.44 18.35
C ASN A 286 -19.37 -24.17 19.72
N SER A 287 -18.43 -23.86 20.62
CA SER A 287 -18.42 -24.44 21.98
C SER A 287 -19.56 -23.93 22.88
N ARG A 288 -20.15 -22.76 22.60
CA ARG A 288 -21.36 -22.24 23.27
C ARG A 288 -22.64 -22.84 22.68
N GLU A 289 -22.68 -23.04 21.36
CA GLU A 289 -23.82 -23.64 20.66
C GLU A 289 -23.96 -25.15 20.88
N LEU A 290 -22.88 -25.87 21.24
CA LEU A 290 -22.95 -27.28 21.63
C LEU A 290 -23.79 -27.56 22.91
N LYS A 291 -24.36 -26.53 23.56
CA LYS A 291 -25.33 -26.67 24.67
C LYS A 291 -26.80 -26.50 24.25
N SER A 292 -27.11 -26.26 22.99
CA SER A 292 -28.49 -26.27 22.46
C SER A 292 -28.55 -27.06 21.16
N SER A 293 -29.13 -28.25 21.24
CA SER A 293 -29.05 -29.30 20.23
C SER A 293 -29.72 -29.00 18.88
N GLN A 294 -29.18 -29.70 17.86
CA GLN A 294 -29.81 -30.28 16.65
C GLN A 294 -29.90 -29.48 15.33
N SER A 295 -29.27 -30.13 14.34
CA SER A 295 -29.54 -30.26 12.90
C SER A 295 -29.15 -29.14 11.91
N SER A 296 -28.10 -29.48 11.16
CA SER A 296 -27.94 -29.42 9.70
C SER A 296 -28.09 -28.08 8.99
N ASP A 297 -26.96 -27.37 8.84
CA ASP A 297 -26.65 -26.51 7.68
C ASP A 297 -25.13 -26.17 7.63
N ILE A 298 -24.24 -27.16 7.81
CA ILE A 298 -22.80 -26.91 7.98
C ILE A 298 -22.01 -26.75 6.67
N HIS A 299 -22.59 -27.00 5.48
CA HIS A 299 -21.78 -27.14 4.28
C HIS A 299 -21.63 -25.93 3.34
N ASN A 300 -22.00 -24.71 3.73
CA ASN A 300 -21.92 -23.54 2.83
C ASN A 300 -20.93 -22.42 3.21
N SER A 301 -20.06 -22.60 4.21
CA SER A 301 -19.16 -21.52 4.70
C SER A 301 -17.70 -21.57 4.21
N MET A 302 -17.28 -22.58 3.44
CA MET A 302 -15.87 -22.78 3.08
C MET A 302 -15.42 -22.17 1.73
N ASN A 303 -16.08 -21.12 1.24
CA ASN A 303 -15.66 -20.41 0.02
C ASN A 303 -15.70 -18.88 0.16
N LEU A 304 -15.23 -18.36 1.31
CA LEU A 304 -14.87 -16.95 1.41
C LEU A 304 -13.40 -16.80 1.03
N ASN A 305 -13.11 -15.95 0.05
CA ASN A 305 -11.76 -15.64 -0.38
C ASN A 305 -10.95 -15.13 0.82
N LEU A 306 -9.94 -15.89 1.26
CA LEU A 306 -9.11 -15.57 2.43
C LEU A 306 -8.35 -14.22 2.29
N SER A 307 -8.36 -13.63 1.09
CA SER A 307 -7.79 -12.32 0.76
C SER A 307 -8.56 -11.12 1.33
N ASP A 308 -9.75 -11.34 1.90
CA ASP A 308 -10.75 -10.30 2.19
C ASP A 308 -10.78 -9.86 3.67
N GLU A 309 -9.93 -10.44 4.54
CA GLU A 309 -9.93 -10.09 5.97
C GLU A 309 -9.32 -8.71 6.27
N ILE A 310 -8.41 -8.25 5.41
CA ILE A 310 -7.87 -6.89 5.43
C ILE A 310 -8.14 -6.25 4.08
N GLY A 311 -8.69 -5.04 4.14
CA GLY A 311 -8.95 -4.21 2.97
C GLY A 311 -7.72 -3.81 2.15
N PRO A 312 -7.95 -3.03 1.08
CA PRO A 312 -6.87 -2.50 0.25
C PRO A 312 -5.84 -1.72 1.06
N LEU A 313 -4.58 -1.80 0.63
CA LEU A 313 -3.51 -0.95 1.15
C LEU A 313 -3.74 0.48 0.66
N ILE A 314 -3.93 1.43 1.56
CA ILE A 314 -4.08 2.83 1.18
C ILE A 314 -2.70 3.40 0.94
N VAL A 315 -2.47 3.98 -0.24
CA VAL A 315 -1.20 4.61 -0.62
C VAL A 315 -1.49 6.03 -1.08
N HIS A 316 -0.82 7.01 -0.47
CA HIS A 316 -0.98 8.41 -0.83
C HIS A 316 0.36 9.16 -0.82
N CYS A 317 0.38 10.29 -1.50
CA CYS A 317 1.45 11.26 -1.40
C CYS A 317 0.82 12.65 -1.25
N SER A 318 1.07 13.55 -2.20
CA SER A 318 0.38 14.83 -2.33
C SER A 318 -0.82 14.72 -3.27
N ALA A 319 -0.59 14.39 -4.55
CA ALA A 319 -1.65 14.18 -5.54
C ALA A 319 -2.17 12.73 -5.61
N GLY A 320 -1.40 11.77 -5.08
CA GLY A 320 -1.78 10.35 -5.12
C GLY A 320 -1.53 9.67 -6.46
N VAL A 321 -0.55 10.12 -7.25
CA VAL A 321 -0.28 9.59 -8.61
C VAL A 321 1.19 9.30 -8.89
N GLY A 322 2.12 10.22 -8.54
CA GLY A 322 3.55 10.07 -8.80
C GLY A 322 4.24 9.04 -7.89
N ARG A 323 4.73 9.47 -6.72
CA ARG A 323 5.37 8.59 -5.72
C ARG A 323 4.47 7.43 -5.27
N THR A 324 3.16 7.67 -5.20
CA THR A 324 2.13 6.65 -4.96
C THR A 324 2.15 5.58 -6.06
N GLY A 325 2.21 5.98 -7.32
CA GLY A 325 2.32 5.04 -8.44
C GLY A 325 3.63 4.26 -8.40
N ALA A 326 4.74 4.92 -8.13
CA ALA A 326 6.03 4.23 -8.01
C ALA A 326 6.01 3.15 -6.91
N PHE A 327 5.48 3.46 -5.72
CA PHE A 327 5.30 2.48 -4.65
C PHE A 327 4.46 1.28 -5.10
N ILE A 328 3.30 1.53 -5.73
CA ILE A 328 2.37 0.45 -6.13
C ILE A 328 2.99 -0.44 -7.22
N VAL A 329 3.67 0.14 -8.22
CA VAL A 329 4.36 -0.66 -9.24
C VAL A 329 5.41 -1.56 -8.60
N ILE A 330 6.24 -0.99 -7.71
CA ILE A 330 7.32 -1.75 -7.08
C ILE A 330 6.74 -2.88 -6.23
N ASP A 331 5.78 -2.61 -5.33
CA ASP A 331 5.19 -3.65 -4.47
C ASP A 331 4.51 -4.76 -5.31
N SER A 332 3.72 -4.37 -6.31
CA SER A 332 3.03 -5.29 -7.22
C SER A 332 4.00 -6.16 -8.04
N GLN A 333 5.04 -5.57 -8.62
CA GLN A 333 6.01 -6.30 -9.44
C GLN A 333 7.03 -7.07 -8.61
N LEU A 334 7.30 -6.70 -7.36
CA LEU A 334 8.03 -7.56 -6.42
C LEU A 334 7.25 -8.82 -6.08
N GLU A 335 5.91 -8.75 -5.97
CA GLU A 335 5.10 -9.94 -5.81
C GLU A 335 5.14 -10.81 -7.08
N ARG A 336 5.00 -10.22 -8.27
CA ARG A 336 5.19 -10.94 -9.54
C ARG A 336 6.54 -11.65 -9.60
N LEU A 337 7.62 -10.95 -9.23
CA LEU A 337 8.97 -11.47 -9.29
C LEU A 337 9.12 -12.76 -8.49
N LYS A 338 8.46 -12.88 -7.33
CA LYS A 338 8.47 -14.10 -6.50
C LYS A 338 7.84 -15.33 -7.18
N HIS A 339 6.86 -15.11 -8.07
CA HIS A 339 6.08 -16.20 -8.68
C HIS A 339 6.51 -16.52 -10.12
N GLU A 340 6.96 -15.53 -10.88
CA GLU A 340 7.22 -15.65 -12.32
C GLU A 340 8.68 -15.35 -12.72
N ASN A 341 9.56 -14.96 -11.79
CA ASN A 341 10.95 -14.54 -12.10
C ASN A 341 11.04 -13.51 -13.25
N SER A 342 10.04 -12.64 -13.36
CA SER A 342 9.93 -11.62 -14.40
C SER A 342 9.22 -10.36 -13.88
N VAL A 343 9.42 -9.24 -14.58
CA VAL A 343 8.80 -7.95 -14.27
C VAL A 343 8.18 -7.33 -15.52
N ASP A 344 7.06 -6.64 -15.37
CA ASP A 344 6.35 -5.94 -16.44
C ASP A 344 6.03 -4.52 -15.98
N ILE A 345 7.06 -3.66 -15.96
CA ILE A 345 6.95 -2.28 -15.49
C ILE A 345 6.03 -1.48 -16.42
N PHE A 346 6.25 -1.57 -17.73
CA PHE A 346 5.43 -0.90 -18.74
C PHE A 346 3.95 -1.28 -18.62
N GLY A 347 3.64 -2.59 -18.68
CA GLY A 347 2.27 -3.06 -18.60
C GLY A 347 1.62 -2.77 -17.24
N ALA A 348 2.38 -2.78 -16.14
CA ALA A 348 1.86 -2.37 -14.83
C ALA A 348 1.42 -0.90 -14.83
N VAL A 349 2.24 0.01 -15.35
CA VAL A 349 1.88 1.44 -15.43
C VAL A 349 0.70 1.65 -16.38
N CYS A 350 0.66 0.99 -17.53
CA CYS A 350 -0.49 1.03 -18.45
C CYS A 350 -1.80 0.63 -17.74
N ARG A 351 -1.80 -0.49 -17.01
CA ARG A 351 -2.97 -0.95 -16.24
C ARG A 351 -3.36 0.05 -15.16
N MET A 352 -2.39 0.63 -14.45
CA MET A 352 -2.66 1.62 -13.41
C MET A 352 -3.22 2.93 -13.98
N ARG A 353 -2.76 3.38 -15.16
CA ARG A 353 -3.31 4.58 -15.83
C ARG A 353 -4.73 4.39 -16.35
N ALA A 354 -5.17 3.15 -16.57
CA ALA A 354 -6.58 2.85 -16.82
C ALA A 354 -7.46 2.99 -15.56
N GLN A 355 -6.87 3.02 -14.37
CA GLN A 355 -7.59 3.07 -13.09
C GLN A 355 -7.46 4.43 -12.38
N ARG A 356 -6.38 5.19 -12.58
CA ARG A 356 -6.24 6.55 -12.07
C ARG A 356 -5.33 7.36 -12.98
N ASN A 357 -5.62 8.65 -13.15
CA ASN A 357 -4.86 9.48 -14.07
C ASN A 357 -3.39 9.66 -13.61
N PHE A 358 -2.47 9.74 -14.57
CA PHE A 358 -1.06 10.10 -14.34
C PHE A 358 -0.27 9.22 -13.33
N MET A 359 -0.71 7.98 -13.08
CA MET A 359 0.05 7.04 -12.25
C MET A 359 1.47 6.88 -12.81
N VAL A 360 2.47 7.07 -11.94
CA VAL A 360 3.88 7.31 -12.31
C VAL A 360 3.97 8.54 -13.20
N GLN A 361 4.17 9.70 -12.57
CA GLN A 361 3.85 11.00 -13.18
C GLN A 361 4.98 11.57 -14.03
N THR A 362 6.22 11.18 -13.77
CA THR A 362 7.39 11.72 -14.48
C THR A 362 8.25 10.60 -15.05
N GLU A 363 9.01 10.92 -16.09
CA GLU A 363 9.95 9.99 -16.72
C GLU A 363 11.03 9.54 -15.72
N GLU A 364 11.51 10.44 -14.85
CA GLU A 364 12.52 10.09 -13.84
C GLU A 364 11.97 9.05 -12.85
N GLN A 365 10.69 9.17 -12.47
CA GLN A 365 10.03 8.15 -11.64
C GLN A 365 9.98 6.81 -12.37
N TYR A 366 9.68 6.83 -13.66
CA TYR A 366 9.60 5.63 -14.49
C TYR A 366 10.97 4.95 -14.67
N ALA A 367 12.01 5.74 -14.97
CA ALA A 367 13.40 5.28 -15.03
C ALA A 367 13.86 4.66 -13.70
N PHE A 368 13.50 5.29 -12.59
CA PHE A 368 13.84 4.80 -11.25
C PHE A 368 13.19 3.43 -10.92
N LEU A 369 12.04 3.10 -11.51
CA LEU A 369 11.45 1.75 -11.34
C LEU A 369 12.40 0.68 -11.88
N TYR A 370 13.03 0.92 -13.03
CA TYR A 370 14.02 0.00 -13.58
C TYR A 370 15.22 -0.14 -12.65
N ASP A 371 15.72 0.95 -12.08
CA ASP A 371 16.84 0.91 -11.13
C ASP A 371 16.50 0.11 -9.87
N VAL A 372 15.27 0.23 -9.36
CA VAL A 372 14.80 -0.59 -8.24
C VAL A 372 14.79 -2.07 -8.57
N PHE A 373 14.36 -2.46 -9.78
CA PHE A 373 14.28 -3.87 -10.14
C PHE A 373 15.62 -4.48 -10.54
N ILE A 374 16.57 -3.68 -11.04
CA ILE A 374 17.97 -4.10 -11.16
C ILE A 374 18.55 -4.39 -9.77
N GLU A 375 18.40 -3.47 -8.82
CA GLU A 375 18.86 -3.70 -7.44
C GLU A 375 18.17 -4.93 -6.82
N ALA A 376 16.86 -5.09 -7.02
CA ALA A 376 16.12 -6.22 -6.47
C ALA A 376 16.53 -7.56 -7.10
N ALA A 377 16.98 -7.56 -8.36
CA ALA A 377 17.54 -8.73 -9.04
C ALA A 377 18.90 -9.13 -8.47
N GLU A 378 19.74 -8.13 -8.16
CA GLU A 378 21.11 -8.34 -7.68
C GLU A 378 21.17 -8.61 -6.17
N VAL A 379 20.26 -8.01 -5.38
CA VAL A 379 20.27 -8.03 -3.92
C VAL A 379 19.04 -8.76 -3.35
N HIS A 380 19.21 -10.06 -3.10
CA HIS A 380 18.22 -10.89 -2.43
C HIS A 380 18.82 -11.66 -1.24
N GLY A 381 17.97 -11.96 -0.24
CA GLY A 381 18.31 -12.87 0.86
C GLY A 381 19.38 -12.41 1.86
N THR A 382 19.74 -11.12 1.88
CA THR A 382 20.76 -10.57 2.79
C THR A 382 20.21 -10.16 4.17
N GLU A 383 18.90 -10.10 4.35
CA GLU A 383 18.27 -9.84 5.65
C GLU A 383 18.26 -11.11 6.51
N VAL A 384 18.76 -10.99 7.74
CA VAL A 384 18.85 -12.11 8.68
C VAL A 384 18.39 -11.67 10.07
N THR A 385 17.52 -12.47 10.70
CA THR A 385 17.13 -12.23 12.08
C THR A 385 18.31 -12.52 13.02
N ALA A 386 18.36 -11.85 14.18
CA ALA A 386 19.40 -12.14 15.19
C ALA A 386 19.44 -13.63 15.58
N HIS A 387 18.27 -14.28 15.63
CA HIS A 387 18.14 -15.72 15.86
C HIS A 387 18.74 -16.57 14.73
N GLY A 388 18.55 -16.16 13.47
CA GLY A 388 19.08 -16.85 12.29
C GLY A 388 20.55 -16.53 11.96
N LEU A 389 21.15 -15.53 12.62
CA LEU A 389 22.47 -15.00 12.27
C LEU A 389 23.56 -16.06 12.33
N TYR A 390 23.58 -16.88 13.38
CA TYR A 390 24.57 -17.94 13.52
C TYR A 390 24.52 -18.92 12.34
N ASN A 391 23.32 -19.42 12.01
CA ASN A 391 23.13 -20.35 10.90
C ASN A 391 23.48 -19.71 9.56
N HIS A 392 23.15 -18.44 9.36
CA HIS A 392 23.49 -17.72 8.15
C HIS A 392 25.00 -17.54 7.99
N VAL A 393 25.71 -17.15 9.06
CA VAL A 393 27.17 -17.03 9.06
C VAL A 393 27.84 -18.40 8.82
N VAL A 394 27.30 -19.48 9.40
CA VAL A 394 27.78 -20.84 9.13
C VAL A 394 27.62 -21.20 7.65
N LYS A 395 26.44 -20.92 7.06
CA LYS A 395 26.20 -21.16 5.63
C LYS A 395 27.13 -20.34 4.72
N LEU A 396 27.41 -19.08 5.05
CA LEU A 396 28.34 -18.22 4.31
C LEU A 396 29.78 -18.76 4.34
N ARG A 397 30.17 -19.43 5.43
CA ARG A 397 31.51 -20.02 5.59
C ARG A 397 31.65 -21.39 4.95
N GLN A 398 30.54 -22.05 4.61
CA GLN A 398 30.57 -23.33 3.94
C GLN A 398 30.86 -23.13 2.44
N PRO A 399 31.94 -23.72 1.91
CA PRO A 399 32.17 -23.73 0.47
C PRO A 399 31.07 -24.57 -0.20
N VAL A 400 30.66 -24.15 -1.40
CA VAL A 400 29.73 -24.94 -2.21
C VAL A 400 30.30 -26.34 -2.42
N PRO A 401 29.51 -27.42 -2.24
CA PRO A 401 29.94 -28.77 -2.59
C PRO A 401 30.38 -28.85 -4.07
N THR A 402 31.58 -29.38 -4.32
CA THR A 402 32.20 -29.43 -5.66
C THR A 402 31.32 -30.14 -6.71
N CYS A 403 30.47 -31.08 -6.28
CA CYS A 403 29.50 -31.76 -7.14
C CYS A 403 28.43 -30.82 -7.72
N ILE A 404 28.05 -29.76 -6.99
CA ILE A 404 27.08 -28.79 -7.44
C ILE A 404 27.73 -27.80 -8.43
N LEU A 405 28.98 -27.37 -8.17
CA LEU A 405 29.74 -26.51 -9.10
C LEU A 405 29.97 -27.18 -10.47
N ALA A 406 30.20 -28.50 -10.48
CA ALA A 406 30.35 -29.29 -11.70
C ALA A 406 29.04 -29.39 -12.51
N GLY A 407 27.89 -29.46 -11.83
CA GLY A 407 26.58 -29.52 -12.48
C GLY A 407 26.17 -28.24 -13.21
N TYR A 408 26.76 -27.09 -12.87
CA TYR A 408 26.45 -25.78 -13.45
C TYR A 408 27.57 -25.20 -14.33
N ASN A 409 28.58 -25.99 -14.72
CA ASN A 409 29.73 -25.55 -15.52
C ASN A 409 30.44 -24.30 -14.94
N LEU A 410 30.39 -24.11 -13.62
CA LEU A 410 31.07 -23.00 -12.93
C LEU A 410 32.52 -23.34 -12.56
N LEU A 411 33.02 -24.49 -13.01
CA LEU A 411 34.43 -24.86 -12.94
C LEU A 411 35.18 -24.19 -14.11
N PRO A 412 36.38 -23.63 -13.90
CA PRO A 412 37.18 -23.09 -14.99
C PRO A 412 37.52 -24.22 -15.95
N ASN A 413 37.41 -23.98 -17.26
CA ASN A 413 37.82 -24.94 -18.29
C ASN A 413 39.29 -25.32 -18.08
N GLY A 414 39.55 -26.50 -17.48
CA GLY A 414 40.91 -26.98 -17.24
C GLY A 414 41.11 -28.02 -16.13
N LEU A 415 40.13 -28.35 -15.30
CA LEU A 415 40.29 -29.33 -14.23
C LEU A 415 39.64 -30.68 -14.57
N GLN A 416 40.23 -31.39 -15.53
CA GLN A 416 39.96 -32.81 -15.77
C GLN A 416 41.11 -33.74 -15.34
N ASP A 417 42.18 -33.20 -14.75
CA ASP A 417 43.33 -34.01 -14.33
C ASP A 417 43.49 -34.13 -12.81
N ASN A 418 43.74 -35.38 -12.42
CA ASN A 418 43.86 -35.89 -11.07
C ASN A 418 44.93 -35.16 -10.22
N ASN A 419 44.64 -35.08 -8.91
CA ASN A 419 45.61 -35.03 -7.80
C ASN A 419 46.25 -33.71 -7.31
N HIS A 420 45.64 -32.53 -7.45
CA HIS A 420 45.99 -31.41 -6.56
C HIS A 420 44.79 -30.59 -6.10
N LEU A 421 44.47 -30.72 -4.82
CA LEU A 421 43.41 -29.98 -4.12
C LEU A 421 43.90 -28.56 -3.75
N THR A 422 43.00 -27.60 -3.94
CA THR A 422 42.90 -26.29 -3.26
C THR A 422 43.75 -25.11 -3.76
N SER A 423 43.27 -24.45 -4.80
CA SER A 423 42.98 -23.01 -4.74
C SER A 423 42.11 -22.59 -5.92
N SER A 424 41.24 -21.59 -5.70
CA SER A 424 40.46 -20.84 -6.70
C SER A 424 39.11 -21.43 -7.16
N ILE A 425 38.14 -21.47 -6.26
CA ILE A 425 36.82 -20.82 -6.39
C ILE A 425 36.23 -20.74 -4.97
N LYS A 426 35.95 -19.52 -4.49
CA LYS A 426 35.30 -19.27 -3.18
C LYS A 426 33.89 -18.75 -3.41
N ILE A 427 33.05 -19.51 -4.10
CA ILE A 427 31.61 -19.26 -4.06
C ILE A 427 31.10 -19.95 -2.79
N SER A 428 30.41 -19.22 -1.92
CA SER A 428 29.78 -19.80 -0.73
C SER A 428 28.50 -20.55 -1.10
N SER A 429 28.10 -21.56 -0.32
CA SER A 429 26.86 -22.31 -0.57
C SER A 429 25.64 -21.38 -0.72
N LEU A 430 25.62 -20.29 0.03
CA LEU A 430 24.58 -19.27 -0.02
C LEU A 430 24.61 -18.47 -1.33
N GLU A 431 25.80 -18.08 -1.78
CA GLU A 431 26.00 -17.32 -3.03
C GLU A 431 25.62 -18.15 -4.28
N LEU A 432 25.79 -19.48 -4.23
CA LEU A 432 25.27 -20.36 -5.27
C LEU A 432 23.76 -20.56 -5.16
N GLU A 433 23.23 -20.83 -3.97
CA GLU A 433 21.78 -20.93 -3.73
C GLU A 433 21.06 -19.66 -4.22
N PHE A 434 21.72 -18.51 -4.08
CA PHE A 434 21.25 -17.25 -4.62
C PHE A 434 21.26 -17.19 -6.15
N LYS A 435 22.37 -17.55 -6.80
CA LYS A 435 22.43 -17.64 -8.27
C LYS A 435 21.43 -18.63 -8.87
N LEU A 436 21.10 -19.71 -8.15
CA LEU A 436 20.20 -20.76 -8.60
C LEU A 436 18.72 -20.46 -8.41
N GLN A 437 18.35 -19.52 -7.54
CA GLN A 437 16.96 -19.03 -7.48
C GLN A 437 16.59 -18.17 -8.71
N ILE A 438 17.59 -17.68 -9.44
CA ILE A 438 17.44 -16.80 -10.61
C ILE A 438 17.47 -17.62 -11.93
N SER A 439 18.02 -18.83 -11.93
CA SER A 439 18.08 -19.77 -13.08
C SER A 439 16.93 -20.75 -13.09
#